data_AF-A0A345YED3-F1
#
_entry.id   AF-A0A345YED3-F1
#
_cell.length_a   1.000
_cell.length_b   1.000
_cell.length_c   1.000
_cell.angle_alpha   90.00
_cell.angle_beta   90.00
_cell.angle_gamma   90.00
#
_symmetry.space_group_name_H-M   'P 1'
#
loop_
_entity.id
_entity.type
_entity.pdbx_description
1 polymer ?
#
loop_
_entity_poly.entity_id
_entity_poly.type
_entity_poly.pdbx_seq_one_letter_code
_entity_poly.pdbx_strand_id
1 'polypeptide(L)' 'MEISPKAPPTLLVHAMDDPSNDPRHAMAYTMALDKVGVPVDLRIFAEGCHAFGLRPASAP' A
#
# COMPACT_ATOMS: atom_id res chain seq x y z
N MET A 1 15.45 -9.46 2.24
CA MET A 1 15.02 -9.25 0.83
C MET A 1 15.41 -7.83 0.50
N GLU A 2 16.13 -7.63 -0.60
CA GLU A 2 16.65 -6.31 -1.00
C GLU A 2 15.77 -5.75 -2.13
N ILE A 3 15.46 -4.46 -2.07
CA ILE A 3 14.74 -3.73 -3.11
C ILE A 3 15.74 -3.06 -4.05
N SER A 4 15.52 -3.18 -5.35
CA SER A 4 16.36 -2.51 -6.35
C SER A 4 16.09 -1.00 -6.37
N PRO A 5 17.11 -0.14 -6.38
CA PRO A 5 16.94 1.31 -6.57
C PRO A 5 16.43 1.67 -7.98
N LYS A 6 16.37 0.69 -8.89
CA LYS A 6 15.81 0.83 -10.24
C LYS A 6 14.33 0.45 -10.30
N ALA A 7 13.69 0.12 -9.18
CA ALA A 7 12.25 -0.10 -9.16
C ALA A 7 11.52 1.15 -9.66
N PRO A 8 10.40 1.00 -10.40
CA PRO A 8 9.64 2.15 -10.88
C PRO A 8 8.98 2.88 -9.71
N PRO A 9 8.62 4.17 -9.88
CA PRO A 9 7.73 4.86 -8.96
C PRO A 9 6.46 4.04 -8.70
N THR A 10 6.08 3.90 -7.44
CA THR A 10 5.05 2.94 -7.03
C THR A 10 3.91 3.64 -6.29
N LEU A 11 2.67 3.33 -6.65
CA LEU A 11 1.48 3.65 -5.88
C LEU A 11 1.02 2.40 -5.13
N LEU A 12 0.85 2.53 -3.81
CA LEU A 12 0.32 1.48 -2.94
C LEU A 12 -1.01 1.95 -2.34
N VAL A 13 -2.00 1.09 -2.42
CA VAL A 13 -3.36 1.34 -1.91
C VAL A 13 -3.77 0.15 -1.04
N HIS A 14 -4.19 0.41 0.20
CA HIS A 14 -4.57 -0.64 1.15
C HIS A 14 -5.70 -0.16 2.07
N ALA A 15 -6.55 -1.09 2.52
CA ALA A 15 -7.59 -0.80 3.51
C ALA A 15 -7.14 -1.27 4.90
N MET A 16 -7.28 -0.39 5.91
CA MET A 16 -6.85 -0.67 7.28
C MET A 16 -7.61 -1.85 7.90
N ASP A 17 -8.84 -2.08 7.45
CA ASP A 17 -9.73 -3.14 7.90
C ASP A 17 -9.65 -4.43 7.04
N ASP A 18 -8.63 -4.59 6.18
CA ASP A 18 -8.44 -5.84 5.41
C ASP A 18 -8.20 -7.03 6.38
N PRO A 19 -9.14 -8.00 6.46
CA PRO A 19 -9.01 -9.12 7.40
C PRO A 19 -8.06 -10.21 6.91
N SER A 20 -7.65 -10.15 5.63
CA SER A 20 -6.83 -11.16 4.95
C SER A 20 -5.37 -10.73 4.83
N ASN A 21 -5.11 -9.45 4.56
CA ASN A 21 -3.77 -8.90 4.42
C ASN A 21 -3.52 -7.75 5.40
N ASP A 22 -2.56 -7.95 6.28
CA ASP A 22 -2.17 -6.95 7.26
C ASP A 22 -1.67 -5.65 6.59
N PRO A 23 -2.18 -4.46 6.99
CA PRO A 23 -1.75 -3.18 6.41
C PRO A 23 -0.25 -2.91 6.59
N ARG A 24 0.41 -3.54 7.57
CA ARG A 24 1.86 -3.44 7.77
C ARG A 24 2.66 -3.97 6.58
N HIS A 25 2.09 -4.83 5.74
CA HIS A 25 2.75 -5.26 4.50
C HIS A 25 2.98 -4.09 3.54
N ALA A 26 1.95 -3.27 3.30
CA ALA A 26 2.07 -2.07 2.47
C ALA A 26 3.06 -1.07 3.09
N MET A 27 2.96 -0.84 4.41
CA MET A 27 3.87 0.07 5.13
C MET A 27 5.34 -0.37 5.06
N ALA A 28 5.62 -1.66 5.28
CA ALA A 28 6.97 -2.19 5.21
C ALA A 28 7.57 -2.06 3.80
N TYR A 29 6.75 -2.27 2.76
CA TYR A 29 7.22 -2.11 1.39
C TYR A 29 7.46 -0.63 1.02
N THR A 30 6.61 0.29 1.47
CA THR A 30 6.82 1.74 1.36
C THR A 30 8.16 2.15 1.98
N MET A 31 8.44 1.71 3.22
CA MET A 31 9.71 2.03 3.89
C MET A 31 10.93 1.47 3.14
N ALA A 32 10.80 0.28 2.55
CA ALA A 32 11.88 -0.33 1.78
C ALA A 32 12.16 0.41 0.47
N LEU A 33 11.12 0.87 -0.23
CA LEU A 33 11.24 1.70 -1.45
C LEU A 33 11.85 3.08 -1.14
N ASP A 34 11.34 3.74 -0.10
CA ASP A 34 11.83 5.05 0.36
C ASP A 34 13.32 5.00 0.73
N LYS A 35 13.74 3.96 1.45
CA LYS A 35 15.15 3.76 1.86
C LYS A 35 16.13 3.71 0.68
N VAL A 36 15.69 3.24 -0.49
CA VAL A 36 16.53 3.18 -1.71
C VAL A 36 16.27 4.34 -2.68
N GLY A 37 15.50 5.34 -2.26
CA GLY A 37 15.21 6.54 -3.04
C GLY A 37 14.19 6.34 -4.16
N VAL A 38 13.42 5.26 -4.15
CA VAL A 38 12.36 5.04 -5.15
C VAL A 38 11.12 5.84 -4.72
N PRO A 39 10.57 6.72 -5.58
CA PRO A 39 9.37 7.47 -5.25
C PRO A 39 8.18 6.54 -4.98
N VAL A 40 7.51 6.76 -3.85
CA VAL A 40 6.36 5.95 -3.44
C VAL A 40 5.23 6.84 -2.90
N ASP A 41 4.01 6.58 -3.34
CA ASP A 41 2.77 7.13 -2.79
C ASP A 41 2.04 5.99 -2.07
N LEU A 42 1.75 6.17 -0.77
CA LEU A 42 0.99 5.21 0.03
C LEU A 42 -0.33 5.85 0.45
N ARG A 43 -1.44 5.20 0.09
CA ARG A 43 -2.78 5.59 0.50
C ARG A 43 -3.41 4.47 1.31
N ILE A 44 -3.60 4.74 2.60
CA ILE A 44 -4.32 3.85 3.51
C ILE A 44 -5.72 4.42 3.72
N PHE A 45 -6.72 3.63 3.36
CA PHE A 45 -8.12 3.93 3.63
C PHE A 45 -8.54 3.29 4.95
N ALA A 46 -9.40 3.98 5.71
CA ALA A 46 -9.85 3.45 7.00
C ALA A 46 -10.70 2.19 6.84
N GLU A 47 -11.50 2.13 5.78
CA GLU A 47 -12.45 1.05 5.50
C GLU A 47 -12.38 0.65 4.02
N GLY A 48 -12.69 -0.62 3.72
CA GLY A 48 -12.75 -1.15 2.36
C GLY A 48 -12.84 -2.67 2.32
N CYS A 49 -12.31 -3.36 3.34
CA CYS A 49 -12.12 -4.81 3.39
C CYS A 49 -11.16 -5.32 2.28
N HIS A 50 -10.92 -6.63 2.27
CA HIS A 50 -10.07 -7.26 1.27
C HIS A 50 -10.62 -7.05 -0.16
N ALA A 51 -9.71 -6.74 -1.09
CA ALA A 51 -10.00 -6.64 -2.52
C ALA A 51 -11.18 -5.68 -2.85
N PHE A 52 -11.17 -4.48 -2.27
CA PHE A 52 -12.25 -3.51 -2.45
C PHE A 52 -12.36 -2.94 -3.87
N GLY A 53 -11.24 -2.81 -4.59
CA GLY A 53 -11.23 -2.38 -5.99
C GLY A 53 -11.92 -1.02 -6.19
N LEU A 54 -12.86 -0.95 -7.14
CA LEU A 54 -13.66 0.24 -7.42
C LEU A 54 -15.10 0.10 -6.88
N ARG A 55 -15.31 -0.74 -5.86
CA ARG A 55 -16.63 -0.94 -5.27
C ARG A 55 -17.14 0.38 -4.68
N PRO A 56 -18.42 0.72 -4.89
CA PRO A 56 -19.02 1.85 -4.20
C PRO A 56 -18.84 1.69 -2.69
N ALA A 57 -18.22 2.66 -2.06
CA ALA A 57 -17.98 2.70 -0.63
C ALA A 57 -18.68 3.92 -0.03
N SER A 58 -19.17 3.76 1.20
CA SER A 58 -19.75 4.86 1.97
C SER A 58 -18.65 5.77 2.56
N ALA A 59 -17.47 5.19 2.76
CA ALA A 59 -16.24 5.86 3.13
C ALA A 59 -15.42 6.19 1.87
N PRO A 60 -14.57 7.25 1.90
CA PRO A 60 -13.67 7.57 0.80
C PRO A 60 -12.67 6.46 0.51
#